data_AF-A0A7S0KDR2-F1
#
_entry.id   AF-A0A7S0KDR2-F1
#
_cell.length_a   1.000
_cell.length_b   1.000
_cell.length_c   1.000
_cell.angle_alpha   90.00
_cell.angle_beta   90.00
_cell.angle_gamma   90.00
#
_symmetry.space_group_name_H-M   'P 1'
#
loop_
_entity.id
_entity.type
_entity.pdbx_description
1 polymer ?
#
loop_
_entity_poly.entity_id
_entity_poly.type
_entity_poly.pdbx_seq_one_letter_code
_entity_poly.pdbx_strand_id
1 'polypeptide(L)'
;GGAGGDVPVPTMLALCEDPSVVGTPFYLMSFVQGHVFTKPGLDALPSPAHRRAVYDAMADTLGALHKIDPERIGLGSFGSSGGHRSGRGSRPRSTGASWSERQLERWARQYSLSLIGDANPEPVVTALIEWLRANRPVAEPGGRLVHGDFRLDNIVFESPVGPGPAGTGKDKDKDKDKPSPGRGVLAVLDWELSTLGSPYGDVAYCCMPYHLPPPSSSSQSAGAPAAYPAFAGSIPPAGVPTEAEFVQRWCVASGLPNPQTRTERVAGDPRGAKKPVWPFYVALSLFRGAAILAGVRARAAMGNASAANAREAGGLVETLAARALVVAGVPVGSIPRPVS
;
A
#
# COMPACT_ATOMS: atom_id res chain seq x y z
N GLY A 1 24.83 -0.48 9.93
CA GLY A 1 25.83 0.43 9.34
C GLY A 1 26.39 -0.21 8.09
N GLY A 2 26.32 0.47 6.95
CA GLY A 2 26.77 -0.03 5.65
C GLY A 2 25.81 0.44 4.55
N ALA A 3 26.29 1.31 3.67
CA ALA A 3 25.54 1.81 2.54
C ALA A 3 25.21 0.66 1.55
N GLY A 4 23.92 0.51 1.24
CA GLY A 4 23.39 -0.38 0.19
C GLY A 4 22.99 -1.78 0.66
N GLY A 5 21.75 -1.96 1.09
CA GLY A 5 21.16 -3.32 1.19
C GLY A 5 20.04 -3.54 2.19
N ASP A 6 19.93 -2.72 3.23
CA ASP A 6 19.00 -3.01 4.33
C ASP A 6 17.75 -2.12 4.28
N VAL A 7 16.59 -2.75 4.38
CA VAL A 7 15.33 -2.06 4.67
C VAL A 7 15.36 -1.70 6.16
N PRO A 8 15.38 -0.41 6.52
CA PRO A 8 15.48 -0.01 7.91
C PRO A 8 14.18 -0.37 8.64
N VAL A 9 14.29 -1.04 9.77
CA VAL A 9 13.16 -1.43 10.64
C VAL A 9 13.53 -1.14 12.09
N PRO A 10 12.54 -0.91 12.97
CA PRO A 10 12.80 -0.86 14.40
C PRO A 10 13.48 -2.16 14.88
N THR A 11 14.43 -2.05 15.80
CA THR A 11 15.06 -3.23 16.40
C THR A 11 14.04 -3.96 17.27
N MET A 12 13.79 -5.23 16.99
CA MET A 12 12.94 -6.08 17.84
C MET A 12 13.66 -6.37 19.17
N LEU A 13 12.99 -6.08 20.29
CA LEU A 13 13.56 -6.22 21.64
C LEU A 13 13.06 -7.48 22.35
N ALA A 14 11.77 -7.79 22.23
CA ALA A 14 11.15 -8.97 22.84
C ALA A 14 9.86 -9.36 22.11
N LEU A 15 9.53 -10.65 22.14
CA LEU A 15 8.21 -11.20 21.82
C LEU A 15 7.72 -11.94 23.06
N CYS A 16 6.51 -11.60 23.53
CA CYS A 16 5.83 -12.28 24.62
C CYS A 16 4.54 -12.90 24.08
N GLU A 17 4.53 -14.23 23.97
CA GLU A 17 3.34 -14.98 23.54
C GLU A 17 2.43 -15.36 24.70
N ASP A 18 2.85 -15.12 25.94
CA ASP A 18 2.07 -15.41 27.14
C ASP A 18 1.05 -14.30 27.41
N PRO A 19 -0.26 -14.53 27.17
CA PRO A 19 -1.29 -13.52 27.41
C PRO A 19 -1.47 -13.23 28.90
N SER A 20 -0.92 -14.02 29.83
CA SER A 20 -1.07 -13.79 31.27
C SER A 20 -0.39 -12.50 31.75
N VAL A 21 0.58 -11.98 30.99
CA VAL A 21 1.36 -10.79 31.37
C VAL A 21 0.57 -9.48 31.24
N VAL A 22 -0.15 -9.28 30.12
CA VAL A 22 -0.94 -8.05 29.83
C VAL A 22 -2.31 -8.30 29.19
N GLY A 23 -2.77 -9.56 29.12
CA GLY A 23 -4.07 -9.95 28.56
C GLY A 23 -4.07 -10.34 27.08
N THR A 24 -2.96 -10.16 26.36
CA THR A 24 -2.80 -10.52 24.94
C THR A 24 -1.32 -10.71 24.60
N PRO A 25 -0.95 -11.52 23.61
CA PRO A 25 0.40 -11.53 23.07
C PRO A 25 0.84 -10.13 22.61
N PHE A 26 2.12 -9.80 22.82
CA PHE A 26 2.69 -8.52 22.44
C PHE A 26 4.17 -8.64 22.10
N TYR A 27 4.71 -7.62 21.44
CA TYR A 27 6.14 -7.49 21.19
C TYR A 27 6.61 -6.08 21.55
N LEU A 28 7.92 -5.95 21.79
CA LEU A 28 8.59 -4.69 22.04
C LEU A 28 9.61 -4.43 20.93
N MET A 29 9.74 -3.17 20.55
CA MET A 29 10.72 -2.71 19.57
C MET A 29 11.35 -1.39 20.01
N SER A 30 12.49 -1.04 19.44
CA SER A 30 13.13 0.25 19.69
C SER A 30 12.25 1.41 19.21
N PHE A 31 12.20 2.50 19.98
CA PHE A 31 11.61 3.74 19.50
C PHE A 31 12.52 4.40 18.46
N VAL A 32 11.98 4.66 17.26
CA VAL A 32 12.70 5.35 16.18
C VAL A 32 12.20 6.80 16.12
N GLN A 33 13.04 7.75 16.51
CA GLN A 33 12.71 9.17 16.48
C GLN A 33 12.85 9.74 15.06
N GLY A 34 11.74 10.18 14.47
CA GLY A 34 11.72 10.80 13.15
C GLY A 34 10.37 11.40 12.81
N HIS A 35 10.14 11.64 11.52
CA HIS A 35 8.92 12.27 11.01
C HIS A 35 8.09 11.30 10.19
N VAL A 36 6.77 11.30 10.40
CA VAL A 36 5.80 10.52 9.61
C VAL A 36 4.93 11.49 8.84
N PHE A 37 4.89 11.35 7.51
CA PHE A 37 4.03 12.18 6.67
C PHE A 37 2.74 11.43 6.34
N THR A 38 1.61 12.11 6.44
CA THR A 38 0.29 11.51 6.15
C THR A 38 -0.37 12.10 4.91
N LYS A 39 0.15 13.21 4.37
CA LYS A 39 -0.41 13.88 3.18
C LYS A 39 0.54 13.71 2.00
N PRO A 40 0.08 13.16 0.85
CA PRO A 40 0.93 12.88 -0.30
C PRO A 40 1.46 14.17 -0.97
N GLY A 41 0.78 15.29 -0.81
CA GLY A 41 1.25 16.59 -1.30
C GLY A 41 2.51 17.10 -0.60
N LEU A 42 2.81 16.61 0.62
CA LEU A 42 3.95 17.05 1.44
C LEU A 42 4.02 18.58 1.57
N ASP A 43 2.88 19.23 1.76
CA ASP A 43 2.78 20.70 1.82
C ASP A 43 3.51 21.31 3.02
N ALA A 44 3.72 20.52 4.07
CA ALA A 44 4.51 20.92 5.24
C ALA A 44 6.01 21.05 4.95
N LEU A 45 6.49 20.55 3.81
CA LEU A 45 7.90 20.64 3.43
C LEU A 45 8.23 21.98 2.77
N PRO A 46 9.41 22.55 3.06
CA PRO A 46 9.73 23.93 2.70
C PRO A 46 10.04 24.13 1.21
N SER A 47 10.30 23.07 0.44
CA SER A 47 10.59 23.20 -1.00
C SER A 47 10.28 21.94 -1.82
N PRO A 48 10.09 22.08 -3.14
CA PRO A 48 9.99 20.96 -4.07
C PRO A 48 11.11 19.92 -3.94
N ALA A 49 12.34 20.35 -3.66
CA ALA A 49 13.47 19.45 -3.49
C ALA A 49 13.32 18.52 -2.28
N HIS A 50 12.70 18.98 -1.19
CA HIS A 50 12.42 18.14 -0.02
C HIS A 50 11.35 17.09 -0.35
N ARG A 51 10.29 17.49 -1.06
CA ARG A 51 9.25 16.55 -1.53
C ARG A 51 9.85 15.47 -2.42
N ARG A 52 10.74 15.87 -3.34
CA ARG A 52 11.46 14.94 -4.23
C ARG A 52 12.29 13.95 -3.43
N ALA A 53 13.06 14.42 -2.45
CA ALA A 53 13.90 13.58 -1.61
C ALA A 53 13.09 12.52 -0.83
N VAL A 54 11.93 12.89 -0.27
CA VAL A 54 11.05 11.96 0.45
C VAL A 54 10.53 10.86 -0.47
N TYR A 55 9.99 11.21 -1.64
CA TYR A 55 9.49 10.23 -2.60
C TYR A 55 10.60 9.37 -3.21
N ASP A 56 11.77 9.96 -3.45
CA ASP A 56 12.94 9.24 -3.94
C ASP A 56 13.40 8.19 -2.91
N ALA A 57 13.49 8.56 -1.63
CA ALA A 57 13.83 7.64 -0.54
C ALA A 57 12.77 6.54 -0.33
N MET A 58 11.48 6.88 -0.49
CA MET A 58 10.38 5.93 -0.43
C MET A 58 10.49 4.88 -1.56
N ALA A 59 10.71 5.31 -2.80
CA ALA A 59 10.88 4.40 -3.94
C ALA A 59 12.12 3.52 -3.81
N ASP A 60 13.24 4.08 -3.35
CA ASP A 60 14.50 3.34 -3.14
C ASP A 60 14.34 2.28 -2.05
N THR A 61 13.66 2.63 -0.94
CA THR A 61 13.42 1.70 0.18
C THR A 61 12.50 0.57 -0.25
N LEU A 62 11.42 0.86 -0.98
CA LEU A 62 10.56 -0.18 -1.54
C LEU A 62 11.29 -1.06 -2.56
N GLY A 63 12.15 -0.46 -3.38
CA GLY A 63 13.00 -1.19 -4.31
C GLY A 63 13.96 -2.14 -3.61
N ALA A 64 14.62 -1.66 -2.54
CA ALA A 64 15.49 -2.46 -1.70
C ALA A 64 14.74 -3.63 -1.05
N LEU A 65 13.53 -3.40 -0.53
CA LEU A 65 12.66 -4.45 0.00
C LEU A 65 12.40 -5.55 -1.03
N HIS A 66 12.00 -5.17 -2.24
CA HIS A 66 11.68 -6.14 -3.30
C HIS A 66 12.91 -6.86 -3.87
N LYS A 67 14.13 -6.37 -3.58
CA LYS A 67 15.38 -7.01 -3.95
C LYS A 67 15.78 -8.13 -2.97
N ILE A 68 15.28 -8.10 -1.74
CA ILE A 68 15.56 -9.12 -0.73
C ILE A 68 15.12 -10.50 -1.26
N ASP A 69 16.02 -11.48 -1.09
CA ASP A 69 15.74 -12.89 -1.32
C ASP A 69 15.18 -13.48 -0.01
N PRO A 70 13.87 -13.83 0.03
CA PRO A 70 13.26 -14.34 1.25
C PRO A 70 13.88 -15.65 1.74
N GLU A 71 14.41 -16.51 0.86
CA GLU A 71 15.03 -17.78 1.28
C GLU A 71 16.30 -17.51 2.10
N ARG A 72 17.11 -16.54 1.67
CA ARG A 72 18.37 -16.18 2.33
C ARG A 72 18.20 -15.60 3.72
N ILE A 73 17.03 -15.04 4.03
CA ILE A 73 16.70 -14.50 5.36
C ILE A 73 15.74 -15.40 6.16
N GLY A 74 15.54 -16.66 5.73
CA GLY A 74 14.70 -17.63 6.44
C GLY A 74 13.18 -17.45 6.26
N LEU A 75 12.75 -16.56 5.36
CA LEU A 75 11.35 -16.27 5.06
C LEU A 75 10.81 -17.02 3.83
N GLY A 76 11.51 -18.00 3.29
CA GLY A 76 11.09 -18.74 2.07
C GLY A 76 9.73 -19.45 2.16
N SER A 77 9.17 -19.61 3.36
CA SER A 77 7.83 -20.19 3.58
C SER A 77 6.78 -19.19 4.10
N PHE A 78 7.13 -17.91 4.21
CA PHE A 78 6.31 -16.87 4.86
C PHE A 78 4.93 -16.63 4.19
N GLY A 79 4.82 -16.85 2.88
CA GLY A 79 3.58 -16.59 2.12
C GLY A 79 2.66 -17.79 1.88
N SER A 80 3.03 -18.98 2.36
CA SER A 80 2.20 -20.17 2.24
C SER A 80 1.22 -20.23 3.41
N SER A 81 -0.07 -20.23 3.13
CA SER A 81 -1.19 -20.25 4.07
C SER A 81 -0.91 -21.01 5.38
N GLY A 82 -0.68 -20.27 6.46
CA GLY A 82 -0.53 -20.79 7.82
C GLY A 82 0.72 -20.24 8.50
N GLY A 83 0.52 -19.53 9.62
CA GLY A 83 1.58 -18.86 10.38
C GLY A 83 2.76 -19.74 10.75
N HIS A 84 3.78 -19.09 11.31
CA HIS A 84 5.02 -19.66 11.84
C HIS A 84 4.80 -21.04 12.50
N ARG A 85 4.95 -22.15 11.74
CA ARG A 85 4.93 -23.50 12.31
C ARG A 85 6.34 -23.79 12.79
N SER A 86 6.52 -23.78 14.11
CA SER A 86 7.65 -24.43 14.78
C SER A 86 7.67 -25.92 14.39
N GLY A 87 8.45 -26.28 13.37
CA GLY A 87 8.59 -27.67 12.96
C GLY A 87 9.30 -27.81 11.61
N ARG A 88 10.56 -28.28 11.65
CA ARG A 88 11.25 -28.76 10.45
C ARG A 88 10.42 -29.89 9.83
N GLY A 89 10.06 -29.76 8.55
CA GLY A 89 9.78 -30.93 7.72
C GLY A 89 8.50 -30.97 6.90
N SER A 90 7.75 -29.88 6.72
CA SER A 90 6.62 -29.91 5.77
C SER A 90 6.48 -28.59 5.02
N ARG A 91 6.89 -28.57 3.74
CA ARG A 91 6.53 -27.50 2.80
C ARG A 91 5.00 -27.49 2.70
N PRO A 92 4.31 -26.39 3.04
CA PRO A 92 2.89 -26.29 2.77
C PRO A 92 2.69 -26.42 1.26
N ARG A 93 1.72 -27.24 0.87
CA ARG A 93 1.32 -27.39 -0.52
C ARG A 93 0.82 -26.02 -0.99
N SER A 94 1.55 -25.38 -1.90
CA SER A 94 1.08 -24.19 -2.62
C SER A 94 -0.34 -24.48 -3.11
N THR A 95 -1.29 -23.58 -2.82
CA THR A 95 -2.68 -23.70 -3.29
C THR A 95 -2.79 -23.61 -4.82
N GLY A 96 -1.68 -23.50 -5.56
CA GLY A 96 -1.64 -23.25 -7.01
C GLY A 96 -2.07 -21.82 -7.38
N ALA A 97 -2.88 -21.18 -6.53
CA ALA A 97 -3.36 -19.81 -6.69
C ALA A 97 -2.24 -18.78 -6.58
N SER A 98 -2.26 -17.81 -7.50
CA SER A 98 -1.31 -16.70 -7.56
C SER A 98 -1.53 -15.70 -6.41
N TRP A 99 -0.56 -14.85 -6.09
CA TRP A 99 -0.71 -13.78 -5.09
C TRP A 99 -1.89 -12.87 -5.41
N SER A 100 -2.03 -12.42 -6.67
CA SER A 100 -3.13 -11.54 -7.05
C SER A 100 -4.50 -12.23 -6.92
N GLU A 101 -4.57 -13.54 -7.18
CA GLU A 101 -5.77 -14.35 -6.93
C GLU A 101 -6.10 -14.41 -5.43
N ARG A 102 -5.12 -14.71 -4.58
CA ARG A 102 -5.32 -14.74 -3.12
C ARG A 102 -5.78 -13.38 -2.58
N GLN A 103 -5.16 -12.30 -3.04
CA GLN A 103 -5.54 -10.95 -2.63
C GLN A 103 -6.95 -10.59 -3.09
N LEU A 104 -7.28 -10.84 -4.36
CA LEU A 104 -8.61 -10.58 -4.91
C LEU A 104 -9.69 -11.31 -4.10
N GLU A 105 -9.53 -12.62 -3.89
CA GLU A 105 -10.54 -13.40 -3.18
C GLU A 105 -10.62 -13.05 -1.69
N ARG A 106 -9.49 -12.67 -1.05
CA ARG A 106 -9.50 -12.13 0.32
C ARG A 106 -10.36 -10.87 0.41
N TRP A 107 -10.13 -9.90 -0.47
CA TRP A 107 -10.86 -8.61 -0.43
C TRP A 107 -12.31 -8.75 -0.88
N ALA A 108 -12.60 -9.61 -1.86
CA ALA A 108 -13.97 -9.94 -2.27
C ALA A 108 -14.76 -10.60 -1.13
N ARG A 109 -14.14 -11.53 -0.40
CA ARG A 109 -14.73 -12.12 0.80
C ARG A 109 -14.96 -11.07 1.90
N GLN A 110 -13.97 -10.22 2.16
CA GLN A 110 -14.10 -9.17 3.18
C GLN A 110 -15.20 -8.16 2.84
N TYR A 111 -15.31 -7.74 1.58
CA TYR A 111 -16.41 -6.90 1.11
C TYR A 111 -17.77 -7.59 1.28
N SER A 112 -17.89 -8.86 0.89
CA SER A 112 -19.13 -9.63 1.04
C SER A 112 -19.57 -9.75 2.50
N LEU A 113 -18.62 -9.98 3.43
CA LEU A 113 -18.87 -10.00 4.87
C LEU A 113 -19.22 -8.62 5.45
N SER A 114 -19.00 -7.54 4.69
CA SER A 114 -19.33 -6.17 5.09
C SER A 114 -20.72 -5.73 4.63
N LEU A 115 -21.44 -6.57 3.89
CA LEU A 115 -22.85 -6.35 3.56
C LEU A 115 -23.69 -6.58 4.83
N ILE A 116 -24.58 -5.64 5.15
CA ILE A 116 -25.40 -5.68 6.36
C ILE A 116 -26.83 -6.09 5.99
N GLY A 117 -27.41 -7.05 6.71
CA GLY A 117 -28.77 -7.52 6.47
C GLY A 117 -28.93 -8.08 5.05
N ASP A 118 -30.04 -7.75 4.39
CA ASP A 118 -30.35 -8.18 3.02
C ASP A 118 -29.82 -7.20 1.95
N ALA A 119 -28.80 -6.40 2.27
CA ALA A 119 -28.23 -5.45 1.33
C ALA A 119 -27.58 -6.16 0.13
N ASN A 120 -28.01 -5.79 -1.07
CA ASN A 120 -27.36 -6.22 -2.30
C ASN A 120 -25.99 -5.54 -2.46
N PRO A 121 -24.98 -6.22 -3.03
CA PRO A 121 -23.72 -5.58 -3.35
C PRO A 121 -23.91 -4.47 -4.37
N GLU A 122 -23.19 -3.36 -4.18
CA GLU A 122 -23.18 -2.25 -5.13
C GLU A 122 -22.79 -2.75 -6.55
N PRO A 123 -23.59 -2.47 -7.61
CA PRO A 123 -23.32 -2.99 -8.96
C PRO A 123 -21.92 -2.65 -9.49
N VAL A 124 -21.40 -1.47 -9.14
CA VAL A 124 -20.04 -1.04 -9.52
C VAL A 124 -18.94 -1.89 -8.88
N VAL A 125 -19.14 -2.34 -7.64
CA VAL A 125 -18.17 -3.20 -6.94
C VAL A 125 -18.24 -4.61 -7.52
N THR A 126 -19.43 -5.12 -7.81
CA THR A 126 -19.62 -6.42 -8.48
C THR A 126 -18.91 -6.44 -9.83
N ALA A 127 -19.14 -5.43 -10.67
CA ALA A 127 -18.48 -5.30 -11.98
C ALA A 127 -16.95 -5.23 -11.86
N LEU A 128 -16.44 -4.55 -10.83
CA LEU A 128 -15.00 -4.50 -10.56
C LEU A 128 -14.43 -5.85 -10.16
N ILE A 129 -15.09 -6.60 -9.27
CA ILE A 129 -14.66 -7.94 -8.86
C ILE A 129 -14.61 -8.87 -10.08
N GLU A 130 -15.65 -8.85 -10.92
CA GLU A 130 -15.70 -9.63 -12.17
C GLU A 130 -14.57 -9.26 -13.12
N TRP A 131 -14.34 -7.96 -13.33
CA TRP A 131 -13.25 -7.49 -14.19
C TRP A 131 -11.89 -7.93 -13.65
N LEU A 132 -11.65 -7.83 -12.33
CA LEU A 132 -10.41 -8.27 -11.70
C LEU A 132 -10.19 -9.78 -11.88
N ARG A 133 -11.23 -10.61 -11.70
CA ARG A 133 -11.13 -12.05 -11.92
C ARG A 133 -10.76 -12.38 -13.37
N ALA A 134 -11.38 -11.70 -14.33
CA ALA A 134 -11.14 -11.92 -15.76
C ALA A 134 -9.80 -11.35 -16.26
N ASN A 135 -9.29 -10.27 -15.67
CA ASN A 135 -8.10 -9.55 -16.15
C ASN A 135 -6.83 -9.80 -15.32
N ARG A 136 -6.87 -10.76 -14.38
CA ARG A 136 -5.69 -11.18 -13.62
C ARG A 136 -4.58 -11.68 -14.56
N PRO A 137 -3.33 -11.17 -14.44
CA PRO A 137 -2.19 -11.68 -15.21
C PRO A 137 -1.96 -13.17 -14.95
N VAL A 138 -1.78 -13.95 -16.02
CA VAL A 138 -1.48 -15.39 -15.91
C VAL A 138 -0.08 -15.62 -15.34
N ALA A 139 0.90 -14.85 -15.81
CA ALA A 139 2.28 -14.89 -15.34
C ALA A 139 2.61 -13.63 -14.54
N GLU A 140 2.25 -13.62 -13.26
CA GLU A 140 2.68 -12.58 -12.32
C GLU A 140 4.12 -12.82 -11.84
N PRO A 141 4.94 -11.77 -11.63
CA PRO A 141 6.16 -11.92 -10.85
C PRO A 141 5.76 -12.19 -9.39
N GLY A 142 6.44 -13.11 -8.73
CA GLY A 142 6.13 -13.52 -7.37
C GLY A 142 7.38 -13.90 -6.56
N GLY A 143 7.16 -14.42 -5.35
CA GLY A 143 8.24 -14.90 -4.48
C GLY A 143 9.11 -13.79 -3.87
N ARG A 144 8.64 -12.53 -3.91
CA ARG A 144 9.31 -11.40 -3.25
C ARG A 144 8.64 -11.12 -1.92
N LEU A 145 9.42 -10.65 -0.95
CA LEU A 145 8.86 -10.07 0.26
C LEU A 145 8.08 -8.81 -0.13
N VAL A 146 6.80 -8.76 0.21
CA VAL A 146 5.95 -7.60 0.04
C VAL A 146 5.52 -7.13 1.42
N HIS A 147 5.53 -5.82 1.63
CA HIS A 147 5.08 -5.17 2.86
C HIS A 147 3.57 -5.29 3.02
N GLY A 148 2.82 -5.21 1.92
CA GLY A 148 1.37 -5.26 1.94
C GLY A 148 0.73 -3.90 2.24
N ASP A 149 1.24 -3.08 3.17
CA ASP A 149 0.73 -1.72 3.40
C ASP A 149 1.84 -0.65 3.28
N PHE A 150 2.62 -0.70 2.19
CA PHE A 150 3.71 0.26 2.01
C PHE A 150 3.15 1.62 1.58
N ARG A 151 3.12 2.58 2.50
CA ARG A 151 2.55 3.92 2.31
C ARG A 151 3.28 4.93 3.18
N LEU A 152 3.15 6.20 2.83
CA LEU A 152 3.94 7.30 3.38
C LEU A 152 3.87 7.42 4.92
N ASP A 153 2.72 7.10 5.50
CA ASP A 153 2.41 7.10 6.94
C ASP A 153 2.92 5.86 7.70
N ASN A 154 3.36 4.82 6.99
CA ASN A 154 4.05 3.65 7.56
C ASN A 154 5.58 3.77 7.47
N ILE A 155 6.08 4.98 7.21
CA ILE A 155 7.51 5.24 7.04
C ILE A 155 7.92 6.39 7.95
N VAL A 156 8.96 6.13 8.75
CA VAL A 156 9.62 7.14 9.56
C VAL A 156 10.78 7.71 8.75
N PHE A 157 10.75 9.00 8.47
CA PHE A 157 11.79 9.73 7.75
C PHE A 157 12.69 10.49 8.72
N GLU A 158 13.91 10.74 8.30
CA GLU A 158 14.77 11.73 8.94
C GLU A 158 14.12 13.12 8.89
N SER A 159 14.25 13.91 9.97
CA SER A 159 13.61 15.22 10.04
C SER A 159 14.10 16.14 8.91
N PRO A 160 13.19 16.71 8.10
CA PRO A 160 13.55 17.63 7.01
C PRO A 160 13.86 19.05 7.48
N VAL A 161 13.56 19.38 8.74
CA VAL A 161 13.72 20.74 9.30
C VAL A 161 14.22 20.61 10.74
N GLY A 162 15.54 20.69 10.94
CA GLY A 162 16.18 20.72 12.26
C GLY A 162 17.53 20.01 12.29
N PRO A 163 18.43 20.34 13.25
CA PRO A 163 19.75 19.73 13.32
C PRO A 163 19.56 18.22 13.49
N GLY A 164 20.29 17.43 12.70
CA GLY A 164 20.20 15.96 12.72
C GLY A 164 20.31 15.35 14.12
N PRO A 165 20.01 14.05 14.29
CA PRO A 165 19.98 13.40 15.59
C PRO A 165 21.23 13.75 16.40
N ALA A 166 21.02 14.12 17.67
CA ALA A 166 22.07 14.60 18.58
C ALA A 166 23.11 13.49 18.82
N GLY A 167 24.07 13.36 17.92
CA GLY A 167 25.28 12.60 18.13
C GLY A 167 26.12 13.30 19.20
N THR A 168 26.56 12.54 20.20
CA THR A 168 27.39 12.97 21.33
C THR A 168 28.83 13.41 20.96
N GLY A 169 29.05 13.84 19.72
CA GLY A 169 30.36 14.25 19.19
C GLY A 169 30.54 15.76 19.17
N LYS A 170 31.58 16.23 19.88
CA LYS A 170 32.09 17.61 19.81
C LYS A 170 32.73 17.88 18.44
N ASP A 171 31.93 18.13 17.42
CA ASP A 171 32.41 18.79 16.19
C ASP A 171 31.36 19.81 15.71
N LYS A 172 31.70 21.09 15.92
CA LYS A 172 30.92 22.25 15.51
C LYS A 172 31.25 22.59 14.06
N ASP A 173 30.63 21.87 13.14
CA ASP A 173 30.66 22.22 11.72
C ASP A 173 29.57 23.25 11.40
N LYS A 174 29.94 24.37 10.76
CA LYS A 174 29.10 25.58 10.58
C LYS A 174 27.98 25.44 9.54
N ASP A 175 27.81 24.26 8.93
CA ASP A 175 26.80 23.99 7.89
C ASP A 175 25.56 23.21 8.40
N LYS A 176 25.47 22.89 9.71
CA LYS A 176 24.33 22.15 10.30
C LYS A 176 23.01 22.93 10.38
N ASP A 177 23.04 24.25 10.19
CA ASP A 177 21.86 25.12 10.27
C ASP A 177 21.12 25.29 8.93
N LYS A 178 21.63 24.71 7.83
CA LYS A 178 20.86 24.62 6.58
C LYS A 178 20.00 23.35 6.59
N PRO A 179 18.68 23.46 6.31
CA PRO A 179 17.84 22.30 6.08
C PRO A 179 18.47 21.43 4.98
N SER A 180 18.92 20.24 5.35
CA SER A 180 19.28 19.22 4.38
C SER A 180 17.97 18.57 3.92
N PRO A 181 17.81 18.27 2.61
CA PRO A 181 16.67 17.48 2.17
C PRO A 181 16.65 16.20 2.99
N GLY A 182 15.60 15.91 3.79
CA GLY A 182 15.55 14.74 4.67
C GLY A 182 15.94 13.49 3.87
N ARG A 183 17.15 12.96 4.11
CA ARG A 183 17.83 12.12 3.11
C ARG A 183 17.48 10.65 3.20
N GLY A 184 16.73 10.22 4.21
CA GLY A 184 16.58 8.80 4.46
C GLY A 184 15.31 8.39 5.16
N VAL A 185 14.94 7.14 4.89
CA VAL A 185 14.03 6.37 5.72
C VAL A 185 14.80 5.84 6.93
N LEU A 186 14.27 6.06 8.12
CA LEU A 186 14.79 5.56 9.40
C LEU A 186 14.11 4.26 9.84
N ALA A 187 12.86 4.04 9.44
CA ALA A 187 12.14 2.80 9.71
C ALA A 187 10.93 2.63 8.78
N VAL A 188 10.68 1.40 8.37
CA VAL A 188 9.40 0.93 7.81
C VAL A 188 8.61 0.23 8.91
N LEU A 189 7.36 0.64 9.08
CA LEU A 189 6.45 0.21 10.15
C LEU A 189 5.28 -0.60 9.58
N ASP A 190 4.52 -1.24 10.48
CA ASP A 190 3.25 -1.90 10.17
C ASP A 190 3.33 -3.07 9.16
N TRP A 191 4.07 -4.10 9.56
CA TRP A 191 4.33 -5.30 8.77
C TRP A 191 3.21 -6.35 8.82
N GLU A 192 2.04 -6.04 9.39
CA GLU A 192 0.99 -7.04 9.68
C GLU A 192 0.40 -7.69 8.41
N LEU A 193 0.45 -6.98 7.29
CA LEU A 193 -0.04 -7.45 5.98
C LEU A 193 1.07 -8.02 5.08
N SER A 194 2.29 -8.09 5.61
CA SER A 194 3.44 -8.56 4.83
C SER A 194 3.32 -10.04 4.48
N THR A 195 3.82 -10.41 3.31
CA THR A 195 3.76 -11.79 2.81
C THR A 195 4.78 -12.02 1.69
N LEU A 196 4.78 -13.21 1.08
CA LEU A 196 5.45 -13.42 -0.20
C LEU A 196 4.46 -13.24 -1.35
N GLY A 197 4.81 -12.38 -2.30
CA GLY A 197 3.86 -11.91 -3.28
C GLY A 197 4.47 -11.26 -4.51
N SER A 198 3.58 -10.60 -5.25
CA SER A 198 3.97 -9.79 -6.40
C SER A 198 4.39 -8.39 -5.94
N PRO A 199 5.63 -7.96 -6.24
CA PRO A 199 6.09 -6.62 -5.85
C PRO A 199 5.32 -5.49 -6.57
N TYR A 200 4.64 -5.81 -7.67
CA TYR A 200 3.76 -4.87 -8.37
C TYR A 200 2.55 -4.45 -7.53
N GLY A 201 2.12 -5.28 -6.58
CA GLY A 201 1.06 -4.95 -5.64
C GLY A 201 1.40 -3.76 -4.75
N ASP A 202 2.58 -3.81 -4.11
CA ASP A 202 3.02 -2.75 -3.20
C ASP A 202 3.26 -1.42 -3.92
N VAL A 203 3.95 -1.44 -5.07
CA VAL A 203 4.21 -0.20 -5.83
C VAL A 203 2.92 0.39 -6.39
N ALA A 204 1.95 -0.41 -6.84
CA ALA A 204 0.64 0.09 -7.26
C ALA A 204 -0.15 0.69 -6.10
N TYR A 205 -0.04 0.11 -4.90
CA TYR A 205 -0.66 0.65 -3.69
C TYR A 205 -0.04 2.00 -3.30
N CYS A 206 1.29 2.14 -3.39
CA CYS A 206 1.97 3.43 -3.22
C CYS A 206 1.48 4.50 -4.22
N CYS A 207 1.13 4.07 -5.43
CA CYS A 207 0.67 4.95 -6.49
C CYS A 207 -0.82 5.32 -6.38
N MET A 208 -1.58 4.81 -5.40
CA MET A 208 -3.00 5.16 -5.25
C MET A 208 -3.27 6.67 -5.25
N PRO A 209 -2.50 7.55 -4.57
CA PRO A 209 -2.76 8.99 -4.58
C PRO A 209 -2.81 9.64 -5.98
N TYR A 210 -2.09 9.11 -6.97
CA TYR A 210 -2.13 9.59 -8.37
C TYR A 210 -3.46 9.26 -9.07
N HIS A 211 -4.19 8.28 -8.53
CA HIS A 211 -5.44 7.80 -9.11
C HIS A 211 -6.67 8.23 -8.33
N LEU A 212 -6.53 8.82 -7.14
CA LEU A 212 -7.68 9.27 -6.36
C LEU A 212 -8.19 10.62 -6.86
N PRO A 213 -9.52 10.87 -6.86
CA PRO A 213 -10.04 12.19 -7.15
C PRO A 213 -9.58 13.20 -6.09
N PRO A 214 -9.34 14.46 -6.47
CA PRO A 214 -9.06 15.51 -5.50
C PRO A 214 -10.20 15.63 -4.48
N PRO A 215 -9.91 15.97 -3.21
CA PRO A 215 -10.96 16.28 -2.25
C PRO A 215 -11.80 17.45 -2.76
N SER A 216 -13.12 17.32 -2.78
CA SER A 216 -13.99 18.42 -3.24
C SER A 216 -14.12 19.49 -2.15
N SER A 217 -14.40 20.74 -2.54
CA SER A 217 -14.54 21.87 -1.61
C SER A 217 -15.70 21.71 -0.62
N SER A 218 -16.75 20.98 -0.99
CA SER A 218 -17.85 20.56 -0.09
C SER A 218 -17.47 19.42 0.87
N SER A 219 -16.27 18.86 0.70
CA SER A 219 -15.72 17.75 1.45
C SER A 219 -14.60 18.18 2.41
N GLN A 220 -14.42 19.49 2.64
CA GLN A 220 -13.61 19.95 3.79
C GLN A 220 -14.18 19.46 5.14
N SER A 221 -15.47 19.09 5.18
CA SER A 221 -16.10 18.35 6.29
C SER A 221 -16.31 16.85 6.04
N ALA A 222 -15.93 16.35 4.85
CA ALA A 222 -16.00 14.95 4.46
C ALA A 222 -14.72 14.65 3.68
N GLY A 223 -13.58 14.65 4.38
CA GLY A 223 -12.31 14.42 3.72
C GLY A 223 -12.38 13.12 2.90
N ALA A 224 -11.62 13.03 1.81
CA ALA A 224 -11.05 11.71 1.52
C ALA A 224 -10.52 11.22 2.87
N PRO A 225 -10.96 10.05 3.35
CA PRO A 225 -10.82 9.69 4.74
C PRO A 225 -9.34 9.78 5.04
N ALA A 226 -8.95 10.16 6.25
CA ALA A 226 -7.53 10.18 6.62
C ALA A 226 -6.81 8.87 6.20
N ALA A 227 -7.57 7.77 6.07
CA ALA A 227 -7.17 6.50 5.51
C ALA A 227 -6.69 6.48 4.05
N TYR A 228 -7.19 7.32 3.13
CA TYR A 228 -6.77 7.34 1.71
C TYR A 228 -6.64 8.77 1.16
N PRO A 229 -5.55 9.48 1.50
CA PRO A 229 -5.36 10.86 1.09
C PRO A 229 -5.01 10.96 -0.41
N ALA A 230 -5.70 11.87 -1.10
CA ALA A 230 -5.42 12.23 -2.50
C ALA A 230 -4.57 13.51 -2.60
N PHE A 231 -4.04 13.80 -3.79
CA PHE A 231 -3.48 15.12 -4.06
C PHE A 231 -4.59 16.19 -4.06
N ALA A 232 -4.24 17.42 -3.68
CA ALA A 232 -5.20 18.54 -3.65
C ALA A 232 -5.73 18.92 -5.05
N GLY A 233 -5.02 18.55 -6.11
CA GLY A 233 -5.44 18.73 -7.49
C GLY A 233 -5.17 17.48 -8.31
N SER A 234 -5.61 17.49 -9.57
CA SER A 234 -5.46 16.36 -10.51
C SER A 234 -4.01 16.12 -10.95
N ILE A 235 -3.07 16.97 -10.52
CA ILE A 235 -1.64 16.88 -10.81
C ILE A 235 -0.89 16.96 -9.47
N PRO A 236 0.14 16.13 -9.25
CA PRO A 236 1.00 16.23 -8.08
C PRO A 236 1.63 17.63 -7.96
N PRO A 237 1.81 18.16 -6.74
CA PRO A 237 2.43 19.47 -6.57
C PRO A 237 3.92 19.42 -6.94
N ALA A 238 4.50 20.57 -7.27
CA ALA A 238 5.92 20.66 -7.65
C ALA A 238 6.83 19.97 -6.62
N GLY A 239 7.73 19.12 -7.12
CA GLY A 239 8.66 18.33 -6.32
C GLY A 239 8.20 16.92 -6.00
N VAL A 240 6.89 16.64 -6.04
CA VAL A 240 6.40 15.25 -6.03
C VAL A 240 6.63 14.67 -7.44
N PRO A 241 7.28 13.50 -7.58
CA PRO A 241 7.48 12.90 -8.89
C PRO A 241 6.14 12.54 -9.53
N THR A 242 6.10 12.50 -10.86
CA THR A 242 5.02 11.83 -11.58
C THR A 242 4.98 10.34 -11.21
N GLU A 243 3.83 9.68 -11.42
CA GLU A 243 3.71 8.24 -11.21
C GLU A 243 4.77 7.46 -12.00
N ALA A 244 5.03 7.87 -13.25
CA ALA A 244 6.03 7.26 -14.12
C ALA A 244 7.45 7.41 -13.56
N GLU A 245 7.81 8.57 -13.03
CA GLU A 245 9.13 8.79 -12.40
C GLU A 245 9.28 7.94 -11.12
N PHE A 246 8.25 7.87 -10.28
CA PHE A 246 8.28 7.06 -9.06
C PHE A 246 8.45 5.58 -9.38
N VAL A 247 7.63 5.05 -10.30
CA VAL A 247 7.72 3.64 -10.74
C VAL A 247 9.07 3.37 -11.40
N GLN A 248 9.57 4.29 -12.24
CA GLN A 248 10.88 4.13 -12.88
C GLN A 248 12.02 4.08 -11.85
N ARG A 249 11.99 4.93 -10.83
CA ARG A 249 12.99 4.88 -9.75
C ARG A 249 12.92 3.57 -8.97
N TRP A 250 11.71 3.13 -8.64
CA TRP A 250 11.49 1.82 -8.03
C TRP A 250 12.05 0.66 -8.88
N CYS A 251 11.90 0.72 -10.21
CA CYS A 251 12.47 -0.28 -11.11
C CYS A 251 14.01 -0.30 -11.05
N VAL A 252 14.64 0.88 -11.03
CA VAL A 252 16.10 1.01 -10.89
C VAL A 252 16.57 0.43 -9.55
N ALA A 253 15.90 0.76 -8.45
CA ALA A 253 16.27 0.30 -7.12
C ALA A 253 16.04 -1.22 -6.91
N SER A 254 14.93 -1.76 -7.43
CA SER A 254 14.60 -3.18 -7.30
C SER A 254 15.30 -4.08 -8.32
N GLY A 255 15.72 -3.54 -9.46
CA GLY A 255 16.18 -4.30 -10.62
C GLY A 255 15.05 -5.07 -11.34
N LEU A 256 13.78 -4.75 -11.06
CA LEU A 256 12.62 -5.43 -11.65
C LEU A 256 12.11 -4.71 -12.90
N PRO A 257 11.48 -5.44 -13.85
CA PRO A 257 10.89 -4.83 -15.04
C PRO A 257 9.77 -3.85 -14.71
N ASN A 258 9.70 -2.76 -15.48
CA ASN A 258 8.67 -1.74 -15.30
C ASN A 258 7.26 -2.29 -15.60
N PRO A 259 6.35 -2.29 -14.61
CA PRO A 259 5.00 -2.82 -14.80
C PRO A 259 4.13 -1.95 -15.73
N GLN A 260 4.45 -0.66 -15.89
CA GLN A 260 3.68 0.26 -16.75
C GLN A 260 3.87 -0.03 -18.24
N THR A 261 4.99 -0.63 -18.63
CA THR A 261 5.27 -1.01 -20.03
C THR A 261 5.07 -2.50 -20.29
N ARG A 262 4.83 -3.30 -19.25
CA ARG A 262 4.67 -4.75 -19.36
C ARG A 262 3.25 -5.11 -19.82
N THR A 263 3.18 -6.09 -20.73
CA THR A 263 1.93 -6.72 -21.15
C THR A 263 1.95 -8.22 -20.85
N GLU A 264 0.79 -8.79 -20.52
CA GLU A 264 0.63 -10.22 -20.19
C GLU A 264 -0.75 -10.74 -20.62
N ARG A 265 -0.87 -12.05 -20.83
CA ARG A 265 -2.17 -12.71 -20.99
C ARG A 265 -2.93 -12.71 -19.67
N VAL A 266 -4.25 -12.77 -19.75
CA VAL A 266 -5.11 -12.67 -18.57
C VAL A 266 -5.94 -13.93 -18.35
N ALA A 267 -6.36 -14.19 -17.11
CA ALA A 267 -7.02 -15.42 -16.71
C ALA A 267 -8.33 -15.70 -17.47
N GLY A 268 -9.12 -14.67 -17.77
CA GLY A 268 -10.37 -14.79 -18.54
C GLY A 268 -10.17 -14.96 -20.05
N ASP A 269 -8.97 -14.69 -20.55
CA ASP A 269 -8.61 -14.95 -21.95
C ASP A 269 -7.12 -15.33 -22.09
N PRO A 270 -6.73 -16.56 -21.68
CA PRO A 270 -5.33 -16.98 -21.69
C PRO A 270 -4.76 -17.23 -23.08
N ARG A 271 -5.58 -17.21 -24.14
CA ARG A 271 -5.15 -17.40 -25.53
C ARG A 271 -5.19 -16.11 -26.33
N GLY A 272 -5.87 -15.08 -25.85
CA GLY A 272 -5.96 -13.77 -26.48
C GLY A 272 -4.72 -12.91 -26.38
N ALA A 273 -4.83 -11.69 -26.92
CA ALA A 273 -3.75 -10.71 -26.96
C ALA A 273 -3.28 -10.34 -25.55
N LYS A 274 -1.98 -10.06 -25.42
CA LYS A 274 -1.42 -9.54 -24.16
C LYS A 274 -2.01 -8.16 -23.87
N LYS A 275 -2.39 -7.93 -22.61
CA LYS A 275 -2.94 -6.67 -22.12
C LYS A 275 -1.94 -5.98 -21.17
N PRO A 276 -1.95 -4.64 -21.07
CA PRO A 276 -1.16 -3.93 -20.07
C PRO A 276 -1.45 -4.45 -18.65
N VAL A 277 -0.42 -4.71 -17.86
CA VAL A 277 -0.58 -5.27 -16.50
C VAL A 277 -0.85 -4.20 -15.45
N TRP A 278 -0.36 -2.97 -15.66
CA TRP A 278 -0.45 -1.90 -14.65
C TRP A 278 -1.88 -1.55 -14.22
N PRO A 279 -2.85 -1.40 -15.15
CA PRO A 279 -4.24 -1.13 -14.77
C PRO A 279 -4.82 -2.14 -13.79
N PHE A 280 -4.44 -3.43 -13.92
CA PHE A 280 -4.89 -4.47 -13.01
C PHE A 280 -4.42 -4.25 -11.57
N TYR A 281 -3.12 -3.97 -11.36
CA TYR A 281 -2.58 -3.79 -10.01
C TYR A 281 -3.10 -2.52 -9.33
N VAL A 282 -3.29 -1.44 -10.09
CA VAL A 282 -3.91 -0.21 -9.58
C VAL A 282 -5.38 -0.44 -9.24
N ALA A 283 -6.14 -1.10 -10.13
CA ALA A 283 -7.54 -1.43 -9.86
C ALA A 283 -7.70 -2.36 -8.64
N LEU A 284 -6.81 -3.34 -8.46
CA LEU A 284 -6.79 -4.21 -7.29
C LEU A 284 -6.51 -3.43 -6.00
N SER A 285 -5.62 -2.43 -6.06
CA SER A 285 -5.30 -1.57 -4.92
C SER A 285 -6.47 -0.68 -4.52
N LEU A 286 -7.16 -0.09 -5.50
CA LEU A 286 -8.40 0.67 -5.29
C LEU A 286 -9.53 -0.21 -4.75
N PHE A 287 -9.68 -1.43 -5.29
CA PHE A 287 -10.65 -2.40 -4.80
C PHE A 287 -10.41 -2.78 -3.34
N ARG A 288 -9.15 -3.03 -2.96
CA ARG A 288 -8.76 -3.24 -1.56
C ARG A 288 -9.21 -2.07 -0.68
N GLY A 289 -8.96 -0.83 -1.11
CA GLY A 289 -9.42 0.35 -0.39
C GLY A 289 -10.94 0.39 -0.22
N ALA A 290 -11.69 0.09 -1.28
CA ALA A 290 -13.16 -0.03 -1.23
C ALA A 290 -13.61 -1.11 -0.23
N ALA A 291 -13.00 -2.30 -0.23
CA ALA A 291 -13.34 -3.38 0.69
C ALA A 291 -13.04 -3.02 2.17
N ILE A 292 -11.95 -2.31 2.43
CA ILE A 292 -11.60 -1.82 3.78
C ILE A 292 -12.65 -0.81 4.26
N LEU A 293 -13.01 0.16 3.41
CA LEU A 293 -14.03 1.16 3.73
C LEU A 293 -15.41 0.55 3.93
N ALA A 294 -15.78 -0.46 3.13
CA ALA A 294 -17.01 -1.23 3.33
C ALA A 294 -17.04 -1.88 4.73
N GLY A 295 -15.91 -2.45 5.18
CA GLY A 295 -15.80 -3.02 6.53
C GLY A 295 -15.87 -1.97 7.64
N VAL A 296 -15.32 -0.76 7.43
CA VAL A 296 -15.48 0.37 8.36
C VAL A 296 -16.94 0.79 8.44
N ARG A 297 -17.62 0.96 7.30
CA ARG A 297 -19.06 1.23 7.21
C ARG A 297 -19.87 0.17 7.96
N ALA A 298 -19.55 -1.11 7.76
CA ALA A 298 -20.23 -2.23 8.41
C ALA A 298 -20.10 -2.17 9.94
N ARG A 299 -18.88 -2.01 10.45
CA ARG A 299 -18.63 -1.89 11.89
C ARG A 299 -19.34 -0.67 12.50
N ALA A 300 -19.40 0.44 11.78
CA ALA A 300 -20.07 1.63 12.28
C ALA A 300 -21.59 1.45 12.37
N ALA A 301 -22.21 0.78 11.39
CA ALA A 301 -23.64 0.46 11.44
C ALA A 301 -24.00 -0.49 12.60
N MET A 302 -23.07 -1.36 13.00
CA MET A 302 -23.23 -2.24 14.16
C MET A 302 -22.93 -1.55 15.51
N GLY A 303 -22.70 -0.23 15.53
CA GLY A 303 -22.37 0.52 16.75
C GLY A 303 -20.93 0.37 17.24
N ASN A 304 -20.06 -0.29 16.46
CA ASN A 304 -18.66 -0.55 16.82
C ASN A 304 -17.67 0.50 16.28
N ALA A 305 -18.16 1.57 15.65
CA ALA A 305 -17.34 2.71 15.20
C ALA A 305 -18.17 4.02 15.21
N SER A 306 -17.49 5.18 15.17
CA SER A 306 -18.16 6.48 15.25
C SER A 306 -19.05 6.77 14.03
N ALA A 307 -20.16 7.50 14.25
CA ALA A 307 -21.13 7.84 13.20
C ALA A 307 -20.58 8.77 12.10
N ALA A 308 -19.50 9.52 12.37
CA ALA A 308 -18.79 10.33 11.37
C ALA A 308 -18.04 9.45 10.37
N ASN A 309 -17.28 8.46 10.88
CA ASN A 309 -16.55 7.49 10.06
C ASN A 309 -17.48 6.67 9.16
N ALA A 310 -18.71 6.39 9.61
CA ALA A 310 -19.72 5.64 8.87
C ALA A 310 -20.17 6.34 7.57
N ARG A 311 -20.49 7.64 7.68
CA ARG A 311 -21.02 8.45 6.56
C ARG A 311 -19.95 8.74 5.51
N GLU A 312 -18.73 9.06 5.95
CA GLU A 312 -17.60 9.25 5.05
C GLU A 312 -17.28 7.96 4.29
N ALA A 313 -17.23 6.81 4.98
CA ALA A 313 -16.88 5.53 4.35
C ALA A 313 -17.85 5.09 3.25
N GLY A 314 -19.16 5.35 3.38
CA GLY A 314 -20.18 4.85 2.45
C GLY A 314 -20.06 5.38 1.02
N GLY A 315 -19.96 6.69 0.82
CA GLY A 315 -19.84 7.28 -0.52
C GLY A 315 -18.51 6.95 -1.23
N LEU A 316 -17.51 6.54 -0.46
CA LEU A 316 -16.17 6.28 -0.97
C LEU A 316 -15.98 4.87 -1.52
N VAL A 317 -16.76 3.88 -1.05
CA VAL A 317 -16.71 2.52 -1.60
C VAL A 317 -17.00 2.55 -3.10
N GLU A 318 -18.13 3.16 -3.49
CA GLU A 318 -18.50 3.33 -4.90
C GLU A 318 -17.52 4.21 -5.66
N THR A 319 -17.02 5.28 -5.03
CA THR A 319 -16.04 6.19 -5.65
C THR A 319 -14.74 5.45 -6.02
N LEU A 320 -14.19 4.67 -5.10
CA LEU A 320 -12.98 3.88 -5.35
C LEU A 320 -13.22 2.78 -6.39
N ALA A 321 -14.38 2.12 -6.32
CA ALA A 321 -14.71 1.07 -7.28
C ALA A 321 -14.91 1.62 -8.71
N ALA A 322 -15.65 2.73 -8.84
CA ALA A 322 -15.82 3.42 -10.12
C ALA A 322 -14.46 3.89 -10.67
N ARG A 323 -13.60 4.45 -9.80
CA ARG A 323 -12.27 4.88 -10.23
C ARG A 323 -11.39 3.73 -10.68
N ALA A 324 -11.46 2.57 -10.02
CA ALA A 324 -10.76 1.37 -10.43
C ALA A 324 -11.18 0.90 -11.84
N LEU A 325 -12.48 0.96 -12.14
CA LEU A 325 -13.00 0.63 -13.47
C LEU A 325 -12.56 1.63 -14.55
N VAL A 326 -12.49 2.93 -14.22
CA VAL A 326 -11.91 3.94 -15.11
C VAL A 326 -10.44 3.65 -15.42
N VAL A 327 -9.63 3.32 -14.40
CA VAL A 327 -8.23 2.92 -14.58
C VAL A 327 -8.12 1.68 -15.46
N ALA A 328 -9.03 0.72 -15.27
CA ALA A 328 -9.14 -0.49 -16.07
C ALA A 328 -9.62 -0.27 -17.52
N GLY A 329 -9.98 0.96 -17.90
CA GLY A 329 -10.52 1.29 -19.23
C GLY A 329 -11.94 0.80 -19.46
N VAL A 330 -12.70 0.52 -18.38
CA VAL A 330 -14.10 0.09 -18.45
C VAL A 330 -15.00 1.34 -18.35
N PRO A 331 -15.89 1.58 -19.34
CA PRO A 331 -16.83 2.70 -19.27
C PRO A 331 -17.80 2.53 -18.09
N VAL A 332 -17.75 3.43 -17.11
CA VAL A 332 -18.64 3.37 -15.93
C VAL A 332 -20.10 3.69 -16.29
N GLY A 333 -20.33 4.43 -17.38
CA GLY A 333 -21.66 4.79 -17.85
C GLY A 333 -22.54 3.62 -18.32
N SER A 334 -21.97 2.41 -18.50
CA SER A 334 -22.71 1.19 -18.83
C SER A 334 -23.09 0.35 -17.61
N ILE A 335 -22.74 0.77 -16.40
CA ILE A 335 -23.06 0.06 -15.16
C ILE A 335 -24.45 0.49 -14.69
N PRO A 336 -25.38 -0.44 -14.42
CA PRO A 336 -26.71 -0.11 -13.92
C PRO A 336 -26.62 0.74 -12.65
N ARG A 337 -27.32 1.89 -12.61
CA ARG A 337 -27.50 2.63 -11.37
C ARG A 337 -28.38 1.81 -10.43
N PRO A 338 -28.16 1.86 -9.10
CA PRO A 338 -29.08 1.24 -8.15
C PRO A 338 -30.49 1.80 -8.38
N VAL A 339 -31.46 0.90 -8.47
CA VAL A 339 -32.88 1.29 -8.50
C VAL A 339 -33.19 1.85 -7.11
N SER A 340 -33.58 3.12 -7.05
CA SER A 340 -33.97 3.84 -5.83
C SER A 340 -35.12 3.17 -5.11
#